data_AF-A0A7X9ZNB7-F1
#
_entry.id   AF-A0A7X9ZNB7-F1
#
_cell.length_a   1.000
_cell.length_b   1.000
_cell.length_c   1.000
_cell.angle_alpha   90.00
_cell.angle_beta   90.00
_cell.angle_gamma   90.00
#
_symmetry.space_group_name_H-M   'P 1'
#
loop_
_entity.id
_entity.type
_entity.pdbx_description
1 polymer ?
#
loop_
_entity_poly.entity_id
_entity_poly.type
_entity_poly.pdbx_seq_one_letter_code
_entity_poly.pdbx_strand_id
1 'polypeptide(L)'
;MEAATICADCAVRDKALCGALNDAELEALNTLGRRRVLKRGETLIWAGEESAVCANLLSGVLKLAASTADGREQIVGLLYPADFVGKPYAGEAEFTVSAVSDAELCVFPRGPFEAVLEDHVRMERLLLQRTFAALEEARGRMLALGRLSASEKVAGFLLDMADRTGGCRATGFGPVTFDLPLTRGEMAEVLGLTIETVSRQLTKLKDAGTIALPGSRGVTIRDRQALEIAAQ
;
A
#
# COMPACT_ATOMS: atom_id res chain seq x y z
N MET A 1 10.25 29.70 -0.76
CA MET A 1 11.51 29.10 -0.28
C MET A 1 11.16 27.94 0.66
N GLU A 2 10.54 26.89 0.12
CA GLU A 2 9.92 25.80 0.90
C GLU A 2 10.17 24.42 0.26
N ALA A 3 10.88 24.39 -0.89
CA ALA A 3 11.22 23.16 -1.61
C ALA A 3 12.41 22.41 -0.99
N ALA A 4 13.21 23.04 -0.12
CA ALA A 4 14.47 22.47 0.36
C ALA A 4 14.32 21.36 1.42
N THR A 5 13.12 21.07 1.93
CA THR A 5 12.92 20.23 3.12
C THR A 5 12.11 18.94 2.91
N ILE A 6 11.55 18.68 1.72
CA ILE A 6 10.73 17.47 1.51
C ILE A 6 11.57 16.20 1.65
N CYS A 7 12.76 16.16 1.03
CA CYS A 7 13.59 14.97 1.01
C CYS A 7 14.47 14.77 2.26
N ALA A 8 14.83 15.86 2.96
CA ALA A 8 15.70 15.80 4.13
C ALA A 8 15.04 15.08 5.32
N ASP A 9 13.74 15.31 5.53
CA ASP A 9 12.96 14.72 6.64
C ASP A 9 12.05 13.56 6.18
N CYS A 10 12.31 13.00 4.99
CA CYS A 10 11.47 11.96 4.41
C CYS A 10 11.73 10.59 5.08
N ALA A 11 10.82 10.17 5.96
CA ALA A 11 10.90 8.93 6.73
C ALA A 11 10.97 7.64 5.87
N VAL A 12 10.53 7.71 4.61
CA VAL A 12 10.55 6.56 3.69
C VAL A 12 11.69 6.60 2.69
N ARG A 13 12.54 7.64 2.69
CA ARG A 13 13.53 7.88 1.63
C ARG A 13 14.38 6.67 1.30
N ASP A 14 15.02 6.08 2.30
CA ASP A 14 15.97 4.98 2.14
C ASP A 14 15.27 3.69 1.67
N LYS A 15 13.96 3.58 1.89
CA LYS A 15 13.11 2.48 1.44
C LYS A 15 12.33 2.78 0.19
N ALA A 16 12.35 4.01 -0.34
CA ALA A 16 11.60 4.45 -1.52
C ALA A 16 12.52 4.51 -2.74
N LEU A 17 12.00 4.94 -3.90
CA LEU A 17 12.82 5.11 -5.11
C LEU A 17 13.96 6.12 -4.91
N CYS A 18 13.74 7.14 -4.07
CA CYS A 18 14.70 8.19 -3.79
C CYS A 18 15.99 7.69 -3.10
N GLY A 19 15.97 6.52 -2.45
CA GLY A 19 17.16 5.95 -1.80
C GLY A 19 18.27 5.52 -2.77
N ALA A 20 17.98 5.44 -4.07
CA ALA A 20 18.97 5.15 -5.10
C ALA A 20 19.80 6.38 -5.54
N LEU A 21 19.40 7.58 -5.09
CA LEU A 21 19.96 8.85 -5.54
C LEU A 21 21.12 9.32 -4.65
N ASN A 22 22.11 9.96 -5.25
CA ASN A 22 23.08 10.78 -4.55
C ASN A 22 22.51 12.18 -4.24
N ASP A 23 23.24 12.99 -3.47
CA ASP A 23 22.74 14.30 -3.01
C ASP A 23 22.36 15.25 -4.15
N ALA A 24 23.13 15.30 -5.24
CA ALA A 24 22.87 16.17 -6.37
C ALA A 24 21.65 15.71 -7.19
N GLU A 25 21.51 14.39 -7.41
CA GLU A 25 20.36 13.80 -8.08
C GLU A 25 19.08 13.97 -7.24
N LEU A 26 19.20 13.85 -5.91
CA LEU A 26 18.10 14.06 -4.98
C LEU A 26 17.65 15.52 -4.97
N GLU A 27 18.58 16.47 -5.04
CA GLU A 27 18.25 17.89 -5.16
C GLU A 27 17.46 18.18 -6.44
N ALA A 28 17.88 17.62 -7.58
CA ALA A 28 17.14 17.73 -8.84
C ALA A 28 15.71 17.19 -8.70
N LEU A 29 15.54 15.97 -8.17
CA LEU A 29 14.23 15.38 -7.94
C LEU A 29 13.38 16.19 -6.94
N ASN A 30 14.00 16.75 -5.91
CA ASN A 30 13.33 17.57 -4.90
C ASN A 30 12.74 18.87 -5.49
N THR A 31 13.38 19.44 -6.52
CA THR A 31 12.79 20.61 -7.22
C THR A 31 11.48 20.30 -7.93
N LEU A 32 11.34 19.06 -8.43
CA LEU A 32 10.15 18.56 -9.13
C LEU A 32 9.04 18.12 -8.15
N GLY A 33 9.44 17.58 -7.00
CA GLY A 33 8.54 17.01 -6.01
C GLY A 33 7.63 18.05 -5.35
N ARG A 34 6.38 17.67 -5.11
CA ARG A 34 5.44 18.43 -4.28
C ARG A 34 4.79 17.50 -3.27
N ARG A 35 4.63 17.96 -2.05
CA ARG A 35 3.90 17.22 -1.02
C ARG A 35 2.41 17.37 -1.28
N ARG A 36 1.69 16.24 -1.35
CA ARG A 36 0.23 16.20 -1.52
C ARG A 36 -0.36 15.36 -0.39
N VAL A 37 -1.31 15.92 0.31
CA VAL A 37 -2.12 15.21 1.31
C VAL A 37 -3.42 14.77 0.64
N LEU A 38 -3.80 13.52 0.85
CA LEU A 38 -5.11 12.99 0.48
C LEU A 38 -5.86 12.62 1.76
N LYS A 39 -7.12 13.01 1.83
CA LYS A 39 -8.06 12.48 2.83
C LYS A 39 -8.59 11.13 2.39
N ARG A 40 -8.98 10.31 3.36
CA ARG A 40 -9.65 9.03 3.07
C ARG A 40 -10.81 9.25 2.08
N GLY A 41 -10.80 8.47 1.00
CA GLY A 41 -11.78 8.51 -0.09
C GLY A 41 -11.39 9.42 -1.26
N GLU A 42 -10.36 10.26 -1.13
CA GLU A 42 -9.89 11.09 -2.24
C GLU A 42 -9.08 10.28 -3.26
N THR A 43 -9.29 10.60 -4.54
CA THR A 43 -8.64 9.93 -5.68
C THR A 43 -7.41 10.72 -6.13
N LEU A 44 -6.32 10.00 -6.36
CA LEU A 44 -5.07 10.52 -6.94
C LEU A 44 -5.09 10.43 -8.48
N ILE A 45 -5.49 9.26 -9.01
CA ILE A 45 -5.48 8.92 -10.43
C ILE A 45 -6.79 8.18 -10.75
N TRP A 46 -7.44 8.52 -11.86
CA TRP A 46 -8.61 7.80 -12.36
C TRP A 46 -8.24 6.85 -13.50
N ALA A 47 -8.82 5.65 -13.52
CA ALA A 47 -8.66 4.73 -14.64
C ALA A 47 -9.20 5.34 -15.94
N GLY A 48 -8.50 5.12 -17.05
CA GLY A 48 -8.85 5.64 -18.39
C GLY A 48 -8.47 7.10 -18.63
N GLU A 49 -7.94 7.81 -17.63
CA GLU A 49 -7.37 9.14 -17.80
C GLU A 49 -5.86 9.06 -18.08
N GLU A 50 -5.31 10.13 -18.66
CA GLU A 50 -3.87 10.27 -18.79
C GLU A 50 -3.22 10.23 -17.39
N SER A 51 -2.24 9.34 -17.20
CA SER A 51 -1.49 9.27 -15.94
C SER A 51 -0.50 10.43 -15.88
N ALA A 52 -0.97 11.62 -15.53
CA ALA A 52 -0.16 12.84 -15.59
C ALA A 52 0.90 12.95 -14.47
N VAL A 53 0.84 12.08 -13.46
CA VAL A 53 1.69 12.16 -12.26
C VAL A 53 2.29 10.81 -11.87
N CYS A 54 3.51 10.85 -11.34
CA CYS A 54 4.11 9.78 -10.55
C CYS A 54 4.19 10.22 -9.09
N ALA A 55 4.25 9.28 -8.15
CA ALA A 55 4.37 9.62 -6.74
C ALA A 55 5.08 8.56 -5.91
N ASN A 56 5.65 8.97 -4.78
CA ASN A 56 6.03 8.08 -3.70
C ASN A 56 5.07 8.28 -2.52
N LEU A 57 4.51 7.19 -2.00
CA LEU A 57 3.67 7.22 -0.81
C LEU A 57 4.54 7.40 0.43
N LEU A 58 4.35 8.47 1.18
CA LEU A 58 5.12 8.80 2.39
C LEU A 58 4.45 8.23 3.64
N SER A 59 3.13 8.32 3.73
CA SER A 59 2.34 7.78 4.84
C SER A 59 0.92 7.42 4.40
N GLY A 60 0.23 6.59 5.19
CA GLY A 60 -1.10 6.10 4.89
C GLY A 60 -1.12 4.90 3.93
N VAL A 61 -2.30 4.56 3.41
CA VAL A 61 -2.53 3.44 2.50
C VAL A 61 -3.42 3.90 1.35
N LEU A 62 -3.07 3.49 0.13
CA LEU A 62 -3.90 3.67 -1.06
C LEU A 62 -4.40 2.32 -1.58
N LYS A 63 -5.53 2.32 -2.27
CA LYS A 63 -6.04 1.17 -3.03
C LYS A 63 -5.84 1.40 -4.53
N LEU A 64 -5.54 0.32 -5.26
CA LEU A 64 -5.74 0.23 -6.70
C LEU A 64 -7.06 -0.48 -6.96
N ALA A 65 -7.96 0.17 -7.69
CA ALA A 65 -9.25 -0.38 -8.06
C ALA A 65 -9.37 -0.52 -9.57
N ALA A 66 -9.80 -1.70 -10.02
CA ALA A 66 -10.20 -1.96 -11.39
C ALA A 66 -11.71 -1.74 -11.52
N SER A 67 -12.13 -1.07 -12.59
CA SER A 67 -13.54 -0.95 -12.95
C SER A 67 -13.99 -2.18 -13.73
N THR A 68 -15.11 -2.77 -13.34
CA THR A 68 -15.75 -3.87 -14.08
C THR A 68 -16.73 -3.31 -15.13
N ALA A 69 -17.10 -4.14 -16.11
CA ALA A 69 -18.01 -3.74 -17.19
C ALA A 69 -19.41 -3.31 -16.70
N ASP A 70 -19.82 -3.77 -15.51
CA ASP A 70 -21.06 -3.39 -14.85
C ASP A 70 -20.90 -2.20 -13.87
N GLY A 71 -19.76 -1.52 -13.91
CA GLY A 71 -19.51 -0.29 -13.15
C GLY A 71 -19.17 -0.50 -11.67
N ARG A 72 -18.94 -1.75 -11.23
CA ARG A 72 -18.41 -2.02 -9.89
C ARG A 72 -16.90 -1.77 -9.86
N GLU A 73 -16.40 -1.43 -8.69
CA GLU A 73 -14.96 -1.39 -8.43
C GLU A 73 -14.54 -2.69 -7.74
N GLN A 74 -13.36 -3.19 -8.10
CA GLN A 74 -12.71 -4.29 -7.42
C GLN A 74 -11.32 -3.84 -6.98
N ILE A 75 -11.01 -3.94 -5.69
CA ILE A 75 -9.65 -3.69 -5.22
C ILE A 75 -8.75 -4.81 -5.70
N VAL A 76 -7.73 -4.43 -6.48
CA VAL A 76 -6.74 -5.33 -7.07
C VAL A 76 -5.35 -5.12 -6.50
N GLY A 77 -5.18 -4.17 -5.57
CA GLY A 77 -3.93 -3.95 -4.86
C GLY A 77 -4.03 -2.86 -3.80
N LEU A 78 -3.06 -2.90 -2.89
CA LEU A 78 -2.84 -1.89 -1.86
C LEU A 78 -1.43 -1.35 -2.00
N LEU A 79 -1.26 -0.06 -1.71
CA LEU A 79 0.04 0.62 -1.70
C LEU A 79 0.29 1.13 -0.30
N TYR A 80 1.52 0.93 0.18
CA TYR A 80 1.98 1.24 1.52
C TYR A 80 3.11 2.26 1.48
N PRO A 81 3.50 2.84 2.63
CA PRO A 81 4.60 3.78 2.68
C PRO A 81 5.87 3.21 2.01
N ALA A 82 6.54 4.06 1.24
CA ALA A 82 7.65 3.76 0.34
C ALA A 82 7.30 3.11 -1.01
N ASP A 83 6.03 2.74 -1.25
CA ASP A 83 5.61 2.27 -2.57
C ASP A 83 5.54 3.41 -3.58
N PHE A 84 5.83 3.05 -4.82
CA PHE A 84 5.78 3.93 -5.97
C PHE A 84 4.40 3.86 -6.62
N VAL A 85 3.88 5.01 -7.04
CA VAL A 85 2.56 5.19 -7.65
C VAL A 85 2.72 5.79 -9.03
N GLY A 86 1.96 5.27 -9.99
CA GLY A 86 2.02 5.67 -11.40
C GLY A 86 2.85 4.71 -12.23
N LYS A 87 2.83 4.91 -13.55
CA LYS A 87 3.52 4.06 -14.52
C LYS A 87 4.23 4.96 -15.53
N PRO A 88 5.52 5.27 -15.33
CA PRO A 88 6.32 5.99 -16.30
C PRO A 88 6.22 5.31 -17.67
N TYR A 89 6.22 6.13 -18.72
CA TYR A 89 6.12 5.73 -20.12
C TYR A 89 4.80 5.10 -20.54
N ALA A 90 3.80 5.01 -19.66
CA ALA A 90 2.44 4.63 -20.01
C ALA A 90 1.60 5.86 -20.43
N GLY A 91 0.67 5.65 -21.36
CA GLY A 91 -0.28 6.69 -21.76
C GLY A 91 -1.41 6.86 -20.74
N GLU A 92 -2.24 5.83 -20.61
CA GLU A 92 -3.44 5.85 -19.77
C GLU A 92 -3.26 5.03 -18.49
N ALA A 93 -3.92 5.47 -17.42
CA ALA A 93 -3.97 4.74 -16.16
C ALA A 93 -4.94 3.55 -16.26
N GLU A 94 -4.45 2.35 -15.94
CA GLU A 94 -5.26 1.12 -15.96
C GLU A 94 -6.18 0.98 -14.72
N PHE A 95 -5.79 1.62 -13.61
CA PHE A 95 -6.47 1.50 -12.31
C PHE A 95 -6.73 2.86 -11.70
N THR A 96 -7.84 2.96 -10.98
CA THR A 96 -8.12 4.10 -10.10
C THR A 96 -7.30 3.95 -8.83
N VAL A 97 -6.56 4.99 -8.46
CA VAL A 97 -5.77 5.03 -7.22
C VAL A 97 -6.40 6.03 -6.25
N SER A 98 -6.88 5.55 -5.11
CA SER A 98 -7.54 6.38 -4.09
C SER A 98 -7.11 6.02 -2.67
N ALA A 99 -7.26 6.96 -1.75
CA ALA A 99 -6.80 6.81 -0.39
C ALA A 99 -7.80 6.03 0.48
N VAL A 100 -7.35 4.97 1.15
CA VAL A 100 -8.16 4.24 2.15
C VAL A 100 -7.86 4.70 3.57
N SER A 101 -6.79 5.45 3.79
CA SER A 101 -6.59 6.25 5.01
C SER A 101 -6.30 7.69 4.62
N ASP A 102 -6.20 8.59 5.60
CA ASP A 102 -5.45 9.83 5.34
C ASP A 102 -4.03 9.43 4.90
N ALA A 103 -3.57 10.03 3.81
CA ALA A 103 -2.35 9.63 3.13
C ALA A 103 -1.58 10.85 2.68
N GLU A 104 -0.28 10.68 2.54
CA GLU A 104 0.61 11.74 2.13
C GLU A 104 1.61 11.23 1.11
N LEU A 105 1.81 12.01 0.06
CA LEU A 105 2.61 11.63 -1.09
C LEU A 105 3.61 12.73 -1.43
N CYS A 106 4.74 12.32 -1.99
CA CYS A 106 5.56 13.20 -2.81
C CYS A 106 5.21 12.93 -4.27
N VAL A 107 4.55 13.90 -4.93
CA VAL A 107 4.08 13.81 -6.31
C VAL A 107 5.01 14.54 -7.27
N PHE A 108 5.17 14.00 -8.46
CA PHE A 108 6.00 14.52 -9.55
C PHE A 108 5.17 14.56 -10.83
N PRO A 109 5.25 15.63 -11.64
CA PRO A 109 4.71 15.59 -12.99
C PRO A 109 5.42 14.49 -13.80
N ARG A 110 4.67 13.66 -14.54
CA ARG A 110 5.21 12.47 -15.20
C ARG A 110 6.36 12.76 -16.16
N GLY A 111 6.21 13.71 -17.08
CA GLY A 111 7.24 14.03 -18.08
C GLY A 111 8.59 14.46 -17.47
N PRO A 112 8.62 15.45 -16.57
CA PRO A 112 9.85 15.80 -15.83
C PRO A 112 10.44 14.64 -15.03
N PHE A 113 9.61 13.76 -14.47
CA PHE A 113 10.08 12.58 -13.76
C PHE A 113 10.70 11.55 -14.71
N GLU A 114 10.11 11.32 -15.88
CA GLU A 114 10.66 10.46 -16.93
C GLU A 114 12.04 10.96 -17.41
N ALA A 115 12.23 12.28 -17.57
CA ALA A 115 13.54 12.84 -17.91
C ALA A 115 14.61 12.54 -16.84
N VAL A 116 14.24 12.59 -15.56
CA VAL A 116 15.14 12.21 -14.45
C VAL A 116 15.48 10.72 -14.50
N LEU A 117 14.54 9.86 -14.90
CA LEU A 117 14.80 8.42 -15.06
C LEU A 117 15.79 8.15 -16.20
N GLU A 118 15.64 8.83 -17.34
CA GLU A 118 16.53 8.71 -18.50
C GLU A 118 17.99 9.05 -18.14
N ASP A 119 18.19 10.05 -17.28
CA ASP A 119 19.52 10.46 -16.81
C ASP A 119 20.06 9.55 -15.69
N HIS A 120 19.24 8.67 -15.10
CA HIS A 120 19.57 7.91 -13.89
C HIS A 120 19.18 6.43 -13.95
N VAL A 121 20.01 5.64 -14.66
CA VAL A 121 19.87 4.17 -14.79
C VAL A 121 19.68 3.41 -13.46
N ARG A 122 20.20 3.92 -12.33
CA ARG A 122 20.02 3.31 -11.01
C ARG A 122 18.55 3.37 -10.55
N MET A 123 17.85 4.46 -10.83
CA MET A 123 16.43 4.61 -10.53
C MET A 123 15.58 3.69 -11.41
N GLU A 124 15.86 3.65 -12.72
CA GLU A 124 15.14 2.74 -13.63
C GLU A 124 15.29 1.28 -13.21
N ARG A 125 16.49 0.85 -12.84
CA ARG A 125 16.73 -0.51 -12.32
C ARG A 125 15.95 -0.77 -11.03
N LEU A 126 15.90 0.19 -10.11
CA LEU A 126 15.13 0.06 -8.88
C LEU A 126 13.61 0.00 -9.16
N LEU A 127 13.10 0.81 -10.10
CA LEU A 127 11.72 0.72 -10.58
C LEU A 127 11.41 -0.64 -11.20
N LEU A 128 12.31 -1.20 -12.00
CA LEU A 128 12.14 -2.52 -12.58
C LEU A 128 12.10 -3.61 -11.49
N GLN A 129 12.99 -3.56 -10.51
CA GLN A 129 12.98 -4.47 -9.36
C GLN A 129 11.67 -4.38 -8.57
N ARG A 130 11.18 -3.16 -8.33
CA ARG A 130 9.88 -2.91 -7.67
C ARG A 130 8.72 -3.47 -8.47
N THR A 131 8.76 -3.31 -9.80
CA THR A 131 7.74 -3.83 -10.71
C THR A 131 7.68 -5.34 -10.65
N PHE A 132 8.82 -6.03 -10.64
CA PHE A 132 8.85 -7.48 -10.44
C PHE A 132 8.34 -7.90 -9.06
N ALA A 133 8.72 -7.19 -7.99
CA ALA A 133 8.21 -7.47 -6.65
C ALA A 133 6.68 -7.30 -6.56
N ALA A 134 6.13 -6.24 -7.15
CA ALA A 134 4.69 -6.02 -7.22
C ALA A 134 3.97 -7.10 -8.05
N LEU A 135 4.59 -7.57 -9.13
CA LEU A 135 4.07 -8.68 -9.93
C LEU A 135 4.03 -10.00 -9.16
N GLU A 136 5.08 -10.32 -8.41
CA GLU A 136 5.09 -11.51 -7.53
C GLU A 136 4.06 -11.39 -6.42
N GLU A 137 3.87 -10.20 -5.84
CA GLU A 137 2.82 -9.96 -4.86
C GLU A 137 1.42 -10.18 -5.46
N ALA A 138 1.17 -9.68 -6.68
CA ALA A 138 -0.08 -9.89 -7.40
C ALA A 138 -0.33 -11.38 -7.69
N ARG A 139 0.70 -12.14 -8.07
CA ARG A 139 0.63 -13.60 -8.27
C ARG A 139 0.35 -14.34 -6.97
N GLY A 140 0.99 -13.95 -5.87
CA GLY A 140 0.70 -14.47 -4.53
C GLY A 140 -0.76 -14.24 -4.13
N ARG A 141 -1.28 -13.03 -4.38
CA ARG A 141 -2.69 -12.71 -4.16
C ARG A 141 -3.64 -13.53 -5.04
N MET A 142 -3.31 -13.76 -6.31
CA MET A 142 -4.10 -14.64 -7.18
C MET A 142 -4.19 -16.06 -6.61
N LEU A 143 -3.07 -16.61 -6.12
CA LEU A 143 -3.04 -17.94 -5.50
C LEU A 143 -3.86 -17.96 -4.20
N ALA A 144 -3.72 -16.93 -3.37
CA ALA A 144 -4.53 -16.77 -2.16
C ALA A 144 -6.03 -16.76 -2.46
N LEU A 145 -6.44 -15.98 -3.46
CA LEU A 145 -7.84 -15.88 -3.88
C LEU A 145 -8.40 -17.22 -4.36
N GLY A 146 -7.61 -18.00 -5.12
CA GLY A 146 -8.05 -19.24 -5.75
C GLY A 146 -7.96 -20.50 -4.88
N ARG A 147 -7.17 -20.50 -3.80
CA ARG A 147 -6.92 -21.71 -2.99
C ARG A 147 -7.24 -21.56 -1.52
N LEU A 148 -7.02 -20.40 -0.92
CA LEU A 148 -7.11 -20.26 0.53
C LEU A 148 -8.56 -20.18 1.00
N SER A 149 -8.83 -20.77 2.16
CA SER A 149 -10.09 -20.64 2.87
C SER A 149 -10.31 -19.21 3.36
N ALA A 150 -11.54 -18.87 3.73
CA ALA A 150 -11.84 -17.55 4.28
C ALA A 150 -11.06 -17.27 5.58
N SER A 151 -10.78 -18.30 6.39
CA SER A 151 -10.00 -18.17 7.62
C SER A 151 -8.54 -17.84 7.29
N GLU A 152 -7.93 -18.61 6.39
CA GLU A 152 -6.55 -18.42 5.91
C GLU A 152 -6.34 -17.03 5.33
N LYS A 153 -7.26 -16.59 4.46
CA LYS A 153 -7.23 -15.24 3.85
C LYS A 153 -7.24 -14.13 4.90
N VAL A 154 -8.13 -14.21 5.89
CA VAL A 154 -8.25 -13.18 6.92
C VAL A 154 -7.04 -13.20 7.86
N ALA A 155 -6.56 -14.37 8.26
CA ALA A 155 -5.38 -14.49 9.12
C ALA A 155 -4.11 -13.97 8.42
N GLY A 156 -3.87 -14.41 7.17
CA GLY A 156 -2.75 -13.95 6.36
C GLY A 156 -2.78 -12.44 6.10
N PHE A 157 -3.96 -11.88 5.86
CA PHE A 157 -4.13 -10.44 5.69
C PHE A 157 -3.79 -9.64 6.96
N LEU A 158 -4.17 -10.14 8.15
CA LEU A 158 -3.82 -9.47 9.41
C LEU A 158 -2.31 -9.50 9.67
N LEU A 159 -1.63 -10.59 9.31
CA LEU A 159 -0.17 -10.68 9.38
C LEU A 159 0.50 -9.68 8.43
N ASP A 160 0.05 -9.64 7.15
CA ASP A 160 0.56 -8.69 6.15
C ASP A 160 0.36 -7.23 6.61
N MET A 161 -0.82 -6.92 7.16
CA MET A 161 -1.10 -5.59 7.72
C MET A 161 -0.20 -5.27 8.91
N ALA A 162 0.03 -6.21 9.83
CA ALA A 162 0.90 -5.99 10.97
C ALA A 162 2.34 -5.69 10.54
N ASP A 163 2.83 -6.40 9.53
CA ASP A 163 4.19 -6.25 9.03
C ASP A 163 4.37 -4.96 8.21
N ARG A 164 3.34 -4.52 7.47
CA ARG A 164 3.42 -3.35 6.58
C ARG A 164 2.99 -2.02 7.19
N THR A 165 2.00 -2.02 8.10
CA THR A 165 1.46 -0.78 8.71
C THR A 165 2.16 -0.38 10.01
N GLY A 166 3.16 -1.16 10.44
CA GLY A 166 3.84 -1.12 11.74
C GLY A 166 3.93 0.24 12.44
N GLY A 167 2.91 0.53 13.27
CA GLY A 167 3.02 1.41 14.43
C GLY A 167 3.57 0.60 15.61
N CYS A 168 4.52 1.17 16.35
CA CYS A 168 5.30 0.49 17.38
C CYS A 168 4.51 -0.12 18.57
N ARG A 169 5.18 -1.12 19.21
CA ARG A 169 5.10 -1.68 20.59
C ARG A 169 4.50 -3.10 20.64
N ALA A 170 5.17 -4.16 21.12
CA ALA A 170 6.36 -4.29 21.97
C ALA A 170 7.30 -5.45 21.58
N THR A 171 8.60 -5.25 21.83
CA THR A 171 9.66 -6.26 22.11
C THR A 171 9.47 -7.65 21.51
N GLY A 172 10.21 -8.02 20.47
CA GLY A 172 10.61 -9.38 20.03
C GLY A 172 9.58 -10.53 19.90
N PHE A 173 8.66 -10.65 20.86
CA PHE A 173 7.68 -11.71 21.09
C PHE A 173 6.38 -11.20 21.78
N GLY A 174 6.18 -9.87 21.91
CA GLY A 174 4.99 -9.28 22.55
C GLY A 174 3.80 -9.07 21.60
N PRO A 175 2.60 -8.81 22.12
CA PRO A 175 1.43 -8.54 21.28
C PRO A 175 1.65 -7.28 20.43
N VAL A 176 1.32 -7.37 19.15
CA VAL A 176 1.43 -6.27 18.18
C VAL A 176 0.05 -5.65 18.00
N THR A 177 -0.07 -4.36 18.26
CA THR A 177 -1.31 -3.60 18.06
C THR A 177 -1.15 -2.62 16.91
N PHE A 178 -2.09 -2.65 15.97
CA PHE A 178 -2.15 -1.73 14.83
C PHE A 178 -3.60 -1.40 14.49
N ASP A 179 -3.81 -0.26 13.84
CA ASP A 179 -5.12 0.10 13.30
C ASP A 179 -5.25 -0.38 11.86
N LEU A 180 -6.35 -1.05 11.55
CA LEU A 180 -6.68 -1.40 10.18
C LEU A 180 -7.10 -0.14 9.41
N PRO A 181 -6.37 0.25 8.33
CA PRO A 181 -6.76 1.40 7.54
C PRO A 181 -8.03 1.11 6.72
N LEU A 182 -8.33 -0.17 6.48
CA LEU A 182 -9.45 -0.65 5.69
C LEU A 182 -10.70 -0.91 6.54
N THR A 183 -11.85 -0.63 5.96
CA THR A 183 -13.16 -1.09 6.44
C THR A 183 -13.34 -2.57 6.16
N ARG A 184 -14.35 -3.19 6.80
CA ARG A 184 -14.71 -4.59 6.51
C ARG A 184 -15.16 -4.79 5.06
N GLY A 185 -15.74 -3.77 4.43
CA GLY A 185 -16.08 -3.75 2.99
C GLY A 185 -14.85 -3.84 2.12
N GLU A 186 -13.89 -2.95 2.32
CA GLU A 186 -12.64 -2.94 1.54
C GLU A 186 -11.82 -4.22 1.80
N MET A 187 -11.81 -4.75 3.03
CA MET A 187 -11.21 -6.06 3.31
C MET A 187 -11.89 -7.19 2.53
N ALA A 188 -13.22 -7.16 2.44
CA ALA A 188 -13.99 -8.16 1.71
C ALA A 188 -13.65 -8.11 0.21
N GLU A 189 -13.55 -6.91 -0.37
CA GLU A 189 -13.09 -6.72 -1.75
C GLU A 189 -11.67 -7.26 -1.96
N VAL A 190 -10.71 -6.87 -1.13
CA VAL A 190 -9.30 -7.33 -1.24
C VAL A 190 -9.18 -8.85 -1.15
N LEU A 191 -9.97 -9.50 -0.28
CA LEU A 191 -9.88 -10.93 -0.01
C LEU A 191 -10.82 -11.78 -0.88
N GLY A 192 -11.66 -11.17 -1.71
CA GLY A 192 -12.70 -11.86 -2.47
C GLY A 192 -13.68 -12.61 -1.55
N LEU A 193 -14.09 -11.97 -0.46
CA LEU A 193 -15.03 -12.49 0.53
C LEU A 193 -16.25 -11.56 0.63
N THR A 194 -17.25 -11.95 1.43
CA THR A 194 -18.33 -11.03 1.82
C THR A 194 -17.96 -10.31 3.13
N ILE A 195 -18.58 -9.15 3.37
CA ILE A 195 -18.39 -8.35 4.60
C ILE A 195 -18.75 -9.16 5.85
N GLU A 196 -19.82 -9.95 5.78
CA GLU A 196 -20.28 -10.85 6.83
C GLU A 196 -19.27 -11.96 7.08
N THR A 197 -18.64 -12.48 6.02
CA THR A 197 -17.63 -13.53 6.11
C THR A 197 -16.39 -13.01 6.80
N VAL A 198 -15.88 -11.84 6.39
CA VAL A 198 -14.75 -11.18 7.06
C VAL A 198 -15.06 -10.95 8.54
N SER A 199 -16.22 -10.38 8.83
CA SER A 199 -16.67 -10.12 10.21
C SER A 199 -16.74 -11.41 11.05
N ARG A 200 -17.26 -12.50 10.48
CA ARG A 200 -17.33 -13.81 11.13
C ARG A 200 -15.95 -14.38 11.44
N GLN A 201 -14.99 -14.32 10.50
CA GLN A 201 -13.65 -14.87 10.75
C GLN A 201 -12.90 -14.07 11.81
N LEU A 202 -13.05 -12.74 11.83
CA LEU A 202 -12.45 -11.90 12.87
C LEU A 202 -13.02 -12.20 14.25
N THR A 203 -14.34 -12.41 14.36
CA THR A 203 -14.97 -12.83 15.61
C THR A 203 -14.45 -14.20 16.05
N LYS A 204 -14.30 -15.16 15.14
CA LYS A 204 -13.72 -16.48 15.47
C LYS A 204 -12.28 -16.37 16.00
N LEU A 205 -11.42 -15.60 15.35
CA LEU A 205 -10.04 -15.37 15.82
C LEU A 205 -10.00 -14.67 17.17
N LYS A 206 -10.94 -13.75 17.44
CA LYS A 206 -11.10 -13.09 18.73
C LYS A 206 -11.55 -14.06 19.82
N ASP A 207 -12.56 -14.88 19.54
CA ASP A 207 -13.13 -15.84 20.49
C ASP A 207 -12.13 -16.96 20.82
N ALA A 208 -11.27 -17.32 19.86
CA ALA A 208 -10.12 -18.22 20.07
C ALA A 208 -8.97 -17.58 20.86
N GLY A 209 -9.04 -16.27 21.16
CA GLY A 209 -8.01 -15.54 21.89
C GLY A 209 -6.76 -15.20 21.06
N THR A 210 -6.70 -15.59 19.77
CA THR A 210 -5.58 -15.32 18.86
C THR A 210 -5.40 -13.82 18.61
N ILE A 211 -6.51 -13.07 18.52
CA ILE A 211 -6.49 -11.61 18.37
C ILE A 211 -7.39 -10.92 19.41
N ALA A 212 -7.19 -9.62 19.58
CA ALA A 212 -8.14 -8.71 20.20
C ALA A 212 -8.54 -7.61 19.20
N LEU A 213 -9.74 -7.06 19.37
CA LEU A 213 -10.26 -5.99 18.53
C LEU A 213 -10.60 -4.77 19.40
N PRO A 214 -9.60 -3.97 19.84
CA PRO A 214 -9.85 -2.74 20.59
C PRO A 214 -10.42 -1.64 19.69
N GLY A 215 -11.43 -0.92 20.18
CA GLY A 215 -12.05 0.18 19.43
C GLY A 215 -12.74 -0.27 18.14
N SER A 216 -12.80 0.62 17.15
CA SER A 216 -13.49 0.36 15.88
C SER A 216 -12.58 -0.24 14.80
N ARG A 217 -11.28 0.10 14.80
CA ARG A 217 -10.30 -0.30 13.77
C ARG A 217 -9.07 -1.02 14.32
N GLY A 218 -8.87 -1.01 15.64
CA GLY A 218 -7.71 -1.62 16.26
C GLY A 218 -7.75 -3.14 16.18
N VAL A 219 -6.58 -3.73 15.90
CA VAL A 219 -6.32 -5.17 15.97
C VAL A 219 -5.09 -5.36 16.84
N THR A 220 -5.17 -6.30 17.77
CA THR A 220 -4.02 -6.75 18.56
C THR A 220 -3.80 -8.22 18.28
N ILE A 221 -2.66 -8.58 17.71
CA ILE A 221 -2.25 -9.97 17.57
C ILE A 221 -1.73 -10.42 18.94
N ARG A 222 -2.44 -11.34 19.61
CA ARG A 222 -2.07 -11.86 20.93
C ARG A 222 -1.16 -13.07 20.83
N ASP A 223 -1.43 -13.92 19.84
CA ASP A 223 -0.65 -15.12 19.54
C ASP A 223 -0.33 -15.12 18.05
N ARG A 224 0.90 -14.69 17.72
CA ARG A 224 1.35 -14.62 16.33
C ARG A 224 1.51 -16.01 15.72
N GLN A 225 1.97 -17.00 16.50
CA GLN A 225 2.17 -18.36 16.01
C GLN A 225 0.84 -19.02 15.66
N ALA A 226 -0.17 -18.89 16.53
CA ALA A 226 -1.50 -19.39 16.23
C ALA A 226 -2.12 -18.69 15.00
N LEU A 227 -1.84 -17.40 14.81
CA LEU A 227 -2.30 -16.67 13.62
C LEU A 227 -1.59 -17.12 12.34
N GLU A 228 -0.28 -17.40 12.41
CA GLU A 228 0.51 -17.95 11.30
C GLU A 228 0.03 -19.35 10.90
N ILE A 229 -0.30 -20.21 11.87
CA ILE A 229 -0.92 -21.51 11.61
C ILE A 229 -2.30 -21.33 10.95
N ALA A 230 -3.10 -20.37 11.41
CA ALA A 230 -4.41 -20.09 10.83
C ALA A 230 -4.36 -19.48 9.42
N ALA A 231 -3.18 -19.03 8.95
CA ALA A 231 -2.95 -18.44 7.65
C ALA A 231 -2.47 -19.44 6.58
N GLN A 232 -2.28 -20.71 6.95
CA GLN A 232 -1.80 -21.80 6.08
C GLN A 232 -2.93 -22.78 5.75
#